data_AF-A0A520ENZ0-F1
#
_entry.id   AF-A0A520ENZ0-F1
#
_cell.length_a   1.000
_cell.length_b   1.000
_cell.length_c   1.000
_cell.angle_alpha   90.00
_cell.angle_beta   90.00
_cell.angle_gamma   90.00
#
_symmetry.space_group_name_H-M   'P 1'
#
loop_
_entity.id
_entity.type
_entity.pdbx_description
1 polymer ?
#
loop_
_entity_poly.entity_id
_entity_poly.type
_entity_poly.pdbx_seq_one_letter_code
_entity_poly.pdbx_strand_id
1 'polypeptide(L)' 'YDLARAVFSAIGADPDRVRPCSSAEYVVPAPRPAYSVLSPNAWSAAGLGAPRPWSEALTAALARS' A
#
# COMPACT_ATOMS: atom_id res chain seq x y z
N TYR A 1 -3.71 -1.12 6.69
CA TYR A 1 -4.05 -2.52 7.02
C TYR A 1 -3.65 -3.46 5.88
N ASP A 2 -4.26 -3.35 4.70
CA ASP A 2 -4.06 -4.32 3.59
C ASP A 2 -2.62 -4.44 3.11
N LEU A 3 -1.91 -3.33 2.94
CA LEU A 3 -0.50 -3.34 2.52
C LEU A 3 0.37 -4.15 3.49
N ALA A 4 0.18 -3.98 4.80
CA ALA A 4 0.94 -4.72 5.81
C ALA A 4 0.61 -6.21 5.80
N ARG A 5 -0.67 -6.59 5.64
CA ARG A 5 -1.07 -8.00 5.45
C ARG A 5 -0.43 -8.62 4.22
N ALA A 6 -0.41 -7.89 3.10
CA ALA A 6 0.21 -8.36 1.86
C ALA A 6 1.73 -8.58 2.03
N VAL A 7 2.42 -7.70 2.76
CA VAL A 7 3.85 -7.90 3.11
C VAL A 7 4.03 -9.18 3.92
N PHE A 8 3.25 -9.38 4.99
CA PHE A 8 3.35 -10.59 5.83
C PHE A 8 3.15 -11.87 5.01
N SER A 9 2.11 -11.90 4.18
CA SER A 9 1.85 -13.03 3.29
C SER A 9 3.00 -13.26 2.31
N ALA A 10 3.56 -12.20 1.71
CA ALA A 10 4.60 -12.31 0.70
C ALA A 10 5.95 -12.80 1.27
N ILE A 11 6.24 -12.53 2.54
CA ILE A 11 7.47 -12.99 3.22
C ILE A 11 7.29 -14.34 3.95
N GLY A 12 6.13 -15.00 3.81
CA GLY A 12 5.81 -16.27 4.48
C GLY A 12 5.49 -16.14 5.98
N ALA A 13 5.22 -14.93 6.46
CA ALA A 13 4.73 -14.70 7.82
C ALA A 13 3.19 -14.83 7.90
N ASP A 14 2.68 -15.09 9.10
CA ASP A 14 1.24 -15.17 9.35
C ASP A 14 0.55 -13.79 9.22
N PRO A 15 -0.29 -13.56 8.18
CA PRO A 15 -0.95 -12.28 7.97
C PRO A 15 -1.98 -11.93 9.05
N ASP A 16 -2.48 -12.90 9.82
CA ASP A 16 -3.49 -12.66 10.88
C ASP A 16 -2.88 -12.02 12.14
N ARG A 17 -1.55 -11.91 12.19
CA ARG A 17 -0.86 -11.05 13.17
C ARG A 17 -1.13 -9.55 12.96
N VAL A 18 -1.54 -9.15 11.75
CA VAL A 18 -1.88 -7.75 11.42
C VAL A 18 -3.35 -7.53 11.70
N ARG A 19 -3.65 -6.74 12.75
CA ARG A 19 -5.02 -6.39 13.17
C ARG A 19 -5.36 -4.95 12.77
N PRO A 20 -6.60 -4.66 12.35
CA PRO A 20 -7.00 -3.29 12.05
C PRO A 20 -7.05 -2.44 13.33
N CYS A 21 -6.76 -1.15 13.19
CA CYS A 21 -7.02 -0.12 14.21
C CYS A 21 -7.43 1.18 13.52
N SER A 22 -8.12 2.04 14.25
CA SER A 22 -8.51 3.38 13.84
C SER A 22 -7.41 4.40 14.12
N SER A 23 -7.43 5.52 13.39
CA SER A 23 -6.51 6.64 13.65
C SER A 23 -6.72 7.28 15.02
N ALA A 24 -7.88 7.10 15.66
CA ALA A 24 -8.12 7.57 17.03
C ALA A 24 -7.36 6.75 18.07
N GLU A 25 -7.10 5.47 17.80
CA GLU A 25 -6.31 4.59 18.67
C GLU A 25 -4.80 4.82 18.52
N TYR A 26 -4.37 5.48 17.44
CA TYR A 26 -2.96 5.80 17.15
C TYR A 26 -2.80 7.24 16.69
N VAL A 27 -2.76 8.16 17.67
CA VAL A 27 -2.67 9.60 17.41
C VAL A 27 -1.21 9.99 17.10
N VAL A 28 -1.02 10.61 15.94
CA VAL A 28 0.26 11.22 15.55
C VAL A 28 0.11 12.74 15.43
N PRO A 29 1.19 13.53 15.63
CA PRO A 29 1.09 15.00 15.66
C PRO A 29 0.58 15.64 14.36
N ALA A 30 0.86 15.04 13.20
CA ALA A 30 0.45 15.54 11.91
C ALA A 30 -0.82 14.83 11.43
N PRO A 31 -1.94 15.56 11.19
CA PRO A 31 -3.16 14.96 10.65
C PRO A 31 -2.91 14.26 9.32
N ARG A 32 -3.49 13.08 9.16
CA ARG A 32 -3.43 12.32 7.91
C ARG A 32 -4.79 12.38 7.23
N PRO A 33 -4.84 12.56 5.90
CA PRO A 33 -6.09 12.44 5.17
C PRO A 33 -6.61 11.00 5.25
N ALA A 34 -7.92 10.83 5.37
CA ALA A 34 -8.55 9.52 5.34
C ALA A 34 -8.43 8.84 3.96
N TYR A 35 -8.22 9.63 2.89
CA TYR A 35 -8.08 9.15 1.52
C TYR A 35 -6.95 9.90 0.80
N SER A 36 -5.99 9.15 0.30
CA SER A 36 -4.80 9.70 -0.39
C SER A 36 -4.49 8.98 -1.71
N VAL A 37 -5.48 8.29 -2.30
CA VAL A 37 -5.30 7.64 -3.61
C VAL A 37 -5.31 8.71 -4.69
N LEU A 38 -4.34 8.65 -5.58
CA LEU A 38 -4.20 9.57 -6.70
C LEU A 38 -4.81 8.95 -7.97
N SER A 39 -5.46 9.79 -8.78
CA SER A 39 -5.94 9.39 -10.09
C SER A 39 -4.79 9.23 -11.09
N PRO A 40 -4.82 8.21 -11.98
CA PRO A 40 -3.84 8.05 -13.05
C PRO A 40 -4.06 8.99 -14.24
N ASN A 41 -5.10 9.84 -14.24
CA ASN A 41 -5.52 10.59 -15.43
C ASN A 41 -4.40 11.46 -16.03
N ALA A 42 -3.70 12.26 -15.21
CA ALA A 42 -2.62 13.12 -15.70
C ALA A 42 -1.43 12.31 -16.23
N TRP A 43 -1.16 11.16 -15.61
CA TRP A 43 -0.11 10.23 -16.04
C TRP A 43 -0.42 9.64 -17.43
N SER A 44 -1.65 9.16 -17.60
CA SER A 44 -2.13 8.65 -18.89
C SER A 44 -2.20 9.72 -19.96
N ALA A 45 -2.64 10.94 -19.62
CA ALA A 45 -2.69 12.08 -20.54
C ALA A 45 -1.30 12.49 -21.05
N ALA A 46 -0.25 12.25 -20.26
CA ALA A 46 1.14 12.45 -20.65
C ALA A 46 1.70 11.33 -21.56
N GLY A 47 0.88 10.34 -21.94
CA GLY A 47 1.30 9.22 -22.78
C GLY A 47 2.14 8.16 -22.05
N LEU A 48 2.22 8.21 -20.72
CA LEU A 48 2.97 7.24 -19.93
C LEU A 48 2.19 5.94 -19.79
N GLY A 49 2.89 4.81 -19.90
CA GLY A 49 2.30 3.48 -19.73
C GLY A 49 1.65 3.34 -18.34
N ALA A 50 0.52 2.64 -18.29
CA ALA A 50 -0.19 2.44 -17.05
C ALA A 50 0.73 1.78 -16.00
N PRO A 51 0.79 2.31 -14.76
CA PRO A 51 1.54 1.66 -13.71
C PRO A 51 0.95 0.27 -13.43
N ARG A 52 1.82 -0.69 -13.18
CA ARG A 52 1.43 -2.02 -12.73
C ARG A 52 0.62 -1.97 -11.42
N PRO A 53 -0.26 -2.95 -11.14
CA PRO A 53 -0.92 -3.08 -9.84
C PRO A 53 0.07 -3.04 -8.67
N TRP A 54 -0.32 -2.41 -7.56
CA TRP A 54 0.57 -2.22 -6.41
C TRP A 54 1.02 -3.55 -5.78
N SER A 55 0.19 -4.58 -5.83
CA SER A 55 0.49 -5.92 -5.31
C SER A 55 1.59 -6.63 -6.10
N GLU A 56 1.57 -6.49 -7.44
CA GLU A 56 2.65 -6.97 -8.30
C GLU A 56 3.94 -6.18 -8.06
N ALA A 57 3.82 -4.86 -7.91
CA ALA A 57 4.97 -4.01 -7.59
C ALA A 57 5.62 -4.38 -6.26
N LEU A 58 4.80 -4.67 -5.24
CA LEU A 58 5.24 -5.15 -3.93
C LEU A 58 6.02 -6.47 -4.06
N THR A 59 5.43 -7.45 -4.74
CA THR A 59 6.06 -8.76 -4.93
C THR A 59 7.42 -8.63 -5.63
N ALA A 60 7.47 -7.84 -6.70
CA ALA A 60 8.72 -7.59 -7.42
C ALA A 60 9.76 -6.83 -6.59
N ALA A 61 9.34 -5.97 -5.66
CA ALA A 61 10.25 -5.28 -4.75
C ALA A 61 10.85 -6.24 -3.72
N LEU A 62 10.02 -7.11 -3.13
CA LEU A 62 10.45 -8.12 -2.15
C LEU A 62 11.33 -9.22 -2.77
N ALA A 63 11.14 -9.54 -4.04
CA ALA A 63 12.01 -10.48 -4.75
C ALA A 63 13.46 -9.94 -4.97
N ARG A 64 13.69 -8.64 -4.74
CA ARG A 64 14.99 -7.98 -4.89
C ARG A 64 15.72 -7.73 -3.57
N SER A 65 15.11 -8.10 -2.44
CA SER A 65 15.64 -7.87 -1.09
C SER A 65 16.35 -9.08 -0.50
#